data_AF-A0A7C6XK69-F1
#
_entry.id   AF-A0A7C6XK69-F1
#
_cell.length_a   1.000
_cell.length_b   1.000
_cell.length_c   1.000
_cell.angle_alpha   90.00
_cell.angle_beta   90.00
_cell.angle_gamma   90.00
#
_symmetry.space_group_name_H-M   'P 1'
#
loop_
_entity.id
_entity.type
_entity.pdbx_description
1 polymer ?
#
loop_
_entity_poly.entity_id
_entity_poly.type
_entity_poly.pdbx_seq_one_letter_code
_entity_poly.pdbx_strand_id
1 'polypeptide(L)'
;LWQVESEFARDSRQAVYDLNKLVLGAAPRKLFVGPQVSDEARFLAALLPPARCCSGEVYVALVPHPREWDDCEAVVRTWRLVDGEWRQQP
;
A
#
# COMPACT_ATOMS: atom_id res chain seq x y z
N LEU A 1 11.46 -1.91 13.90
CA LEU A 1 12.05 -2.22 12.58
C LEU A 1 10.95 -2.14 11.54
N TRP A 2 11.23 -1.48 10.42
CA TRP A 2 10.29 -1.33 9.30
C TRP A 2 10.82 -2.11 8.09
N GLN A 3 9.92 -2.73 7.35
CA GLN A 3 10.17 -3.20 5.98
C GLN A 3 9.28 -2.41 5.04
N VAL A 4 9.83 -1.98 3.91
CA VAL A 4 9.14 -1.10 2.97
C VAL A 4 9.30 -1.69 1.57
N GLU A 5 8.20 -1.74 0.83
CA GLU A 5 8.17 -2.07 -0.60
C GLU A 5 7.40 -0.99 -1.35
N SER A 6 7.74 -0.78 -2.61
CA SER A 6 7.07 0.20 -3.47
C SER A 6 6.82 -0.34 -4.86
N GLU A 7 5.63 -0.11 -5.40
CA GLU A 7 5.25 -0.45 -6.78
C GLU A 7 4.36 0.66 -7.32
N PHE A 8 4.73 1.25 -8.46
CA PHE A 8 4.07 2.41 -9.07
C PHE A 8 3.28 2.07 -10.34
N ALA A 9 3.25 0.80 -10.75
CA ALA A 9 2.28 0.32 -11.73
C ALA A 9 0.86 0.62 -11.24
N ARG A 10 0.04 1.21 -12.12
CA ARG A 10 -1.37 1.50 -11.83
C ARG A 10 -2.27 0.26 -11.85
N ASP A 11 -1.70 -0.92 -12.08
CA ASP A 11 -2.38 -2.21 -12.10
C ASP A 11 -2.26 -2.89 -10.73
N SER A 12 -3.39 -3.32 -10.17
CA SER A 12 -3.43 -3.94 -8.84
C SER A 12 -2.75 -5.30 -8.81
N ARG A 13 -2.60 -5.99 -9.94
CA ARG A 13 -1.92 -7.30 -9.99
C ARG A 13 -0.44 -7.20 -9.59
N GLN A 14 0.27 -6.17 -10.07
CA GLN A 14 1.67 -5.96 -9.71
C GLN A 14 1.79 -5.56 -8.24
N ALA A 15 0.92 -4.65 -7.78
CA ALA A 15 0.87 -4.26 -6.37
C ALA A 15 0.62 -5.46 -5.43
N VAL A 16 -0.26 -6.40 -5.81
CA VAL A 16 -0.48 -7.65 -5.06
C VAL A 16 0.78 -8.52 -5.03
N TYR A 17 1.52 -8.61 -6.14
CA TYR A 17 2.75 -9.40 -6.19
C TYR A 17 3.81 -8.86 -5.23
N ASP A 18 4.03 -7.55 -5.22
CA ASP A 18 5.01 -6.92 -4.32
C ASP A 18 4.55 -6.88 -2.87
N LEU A 19 3.25 -6.69 -2.61
CA LEU A 19 2.70 -6.82 -1.27
C LEU A 19 2.88 -8.24 -0.72
N ASN A 20 2.77 -9.29 -1.54
CA ASN A 20 3.04 -10.67 -1.11
C ASN A 20 4.49 -10.83 -0.62
N LYS A 21 5.47 -10.20 -1.29
CA LYS A 21 6.86 -10.22 -0.82
C LYS A 21 7.01 -9.51 0.53
N LEU A 22 6.35 -8.36 0.68
CA LEU A 22 6.36 -7.56 1.90
C LEU A 22 5.80 -8.33 3.11
N VAL A 23 4.64 -8.98 2.95
CA VAL A 23 3.95 -9.66 4.07
C VAL A 23 4.67 -10.93 4.55
N LEU A 24 5.51 -11.54 3.71
CA LEU A 24 6.36 -12.67 4.08
C LEU A 24 7.58 -12.24 4.94
N GLY A 25 7.85 -10.94 5.05
CA GLY A 25 8.91 -10.40 5.88
C GLY A 25 8.66 -10.52 7.39
N ALA A 26 9.74 -10.64 8.17
CA ALA A 26 9.67 -10.78 9.63
C ALA A 26 9.56 -9.45 10.40
N ALA A 27 9.65 -8.30 9.71
CA ALA A 27 9.58 -7.00 10.38
C ALA A 27 8.19 -6.77 11.03
N PRO A 28 8.11 -6.22 12.26
CA PRO A 28 6.84 -6.01 12.95
C PRO A 28 5.96 -4.93 12.30
N ARG A 29 6.56 -4.04 11.49
CA ARG A 29 5.85 -3.00 10.74
C ARG A 29 6.23 -3.05 9.27
N LYS A 30 5.22 -3.00 8.41
CA LYS A 30 5.36 -3.12 6.96
C LYS A 30 4.62 -2.00 6.27
N LEU A 31 5.28 -1.32 5.35
CA LEU A 31 4.70 -0.24 4.56
C LEU A 31 4.78 -0.59 3.07
N PHE A 32 3.64 -0.62 2.41
CA PHE A 32 3.56 -0.67 0.96
C PHE A 32 3.30 0.74 0.41
N VAL A 33 4.12 1.19 -0.54
CA VAL A 33 3.94 2.48 -1.22
C VAL A 33 3.46 2.24 -2.65
N GLY A 34 2.28 2.76 -2.98
CA GLY A 34 1.64 2.63 -4.29
C GLY A 34 1.28 3.98 -4.94
N PRO A 35 0.86 3.99 -6.21
CA PRO A 35 0.39 5.20 -6.85
C PRO A 35 -1.05 5.49 -6.42
N GLN A 36 -1.42 6.77 -6.36
CA GLN A 36 -2.81 7.17 -6.39
C GLN A 36 -3.41 6.73 -7.73
N VAL A 37 -4.60 6.12 -7.64
CA VAL A 37 -5.34 5.58 -8.78
C VAL A 37 -6.76 6.13 -8.77
N SER A 38 -7.46 6.04 -9.90
CA SER A 38 -8.83 6.57 -10.03
C SER A 38 -9.83 5.91 -9.09
N ASP A 39 -9.61 4.64 -8.73
CA ASP A 39 -10.46 3.86 -7.82
C ASP A 39 -9.61 3.24 -6.70
N GLU A 40 -9.31 4.07 -5.69
CA GLU A 40 -8.52 3.66 -4.52
C GLU A 40 -9.20 2.55 -3.72
N ALA A 41 -10.53 2.58 -3.62
CA ALA A 41 -11.29 1.57 -2.87
C ALA A 41 -11.10 0.17 -3.49
N ARG A 42 -11.22 0.06 -4.81
CA ARG A 42 -10.98 -1.20 -5.53
C ARG A 42 -9.52 -1.64 -5.43
N PHE A 43 -8.59 -0.70 -5.51
CA PHE A 43 -7.16 -0.99 -5.38
C PHE A 43 -6.84 -1.55 -3.99
N LEU A 44 -7.27 -0.88 -2.93
CA LEU A 44 -7.12 -1.32 -1.55
C LEU A 44 -7.82 -2.67 -1.30
N ALA A 45 -9.01 -2.89 -1.88
CA ALA A 45 -9.72 -4.17 -1.80
C ALA A 45 -8.89 -5.33 -2.40
N ALA A 46 -8.16 -5.09 -3.50
CA ALA A 46 -7.29 -6.10 -4.10
C ALA A 46 -6.07 -6.44 -3.21
N LEU A 47 -5.59 -5.48 -2.42
CA LEU A 47 -4.49 -5.68 -1.48
C LEU A 47 -4.90 -6.37 -0.17
N LEU A 48 -6.20 -6.42 0.12
CA LEU A 48 -6.71 -6.90 1.40
C LEU A 48 -6.40 -8.38 1.67
N PRO A 49 -6.57 -9.33 0.72
CA PRO A 49 -6.27 -10.73 0.96
C PRO A 49 -4.82 -11.00 1.43
N PRO A 50 -3.76 -10.55 0.72
CA PRO A 50 -2.39 -10.77 1.19
C PRO A 50 -2.09 -9.99 2.48
N ALA A 51 -2.62 -8.77 2.66
CA ALA A 51 -2.41 -8.00 3.88
C ALA A 51 -2.94 -8.72 5.14
N ARG A 52 -4.08 -9.42 5.04
CA ARG A 52 -4.67 -10.21 6.13
C ARG A 52 -3.83 -11.43 6.53
N CYS A 53 -2.98 -11.93 5.63
CA CYS A 53 -2.07 -13.04 5.94
C CYS A 53 -0.80 -12.58 6.66
N CYS A 54 -0.59 -11.28 6.81
CA CYS A 54 0.61 -10.72 7.38
C CYS A 54 0.64 -10.88 8.90
N SER A 55 1.83 -11.21 9.43
CA SER A 55 2.13 -11.02 10.85
C SER A 55 2.59 -9.58 11.12
N GLY A 56 2.09 -8.98 12.20
CA GLY A 56 2.40 -7.59 12.57
C GLY A 56 1.52 -6.56 11.87
N GLU A 57 2.00 -5.32 11.79
CA GLU A 57 1.26 -4.17 11.30
C GLU A 57 1.50 -3.95 9.80
N VAL A 58 0.43 -3.75 9.03
CA VAL A 58 0.50 -3.44 7.59
C VAL A 58 -0.09 -2.06 7.32
N TYR A 59 0.67 -1.27 6.58
CA TYR A 59 0.33 0.07 6.15
C TYR A 59 0.40 0.18 4.62
N VAL A 60 -0.46 1.01 4.04
CA VAL A 60 -0.42 1.40 2.64
C VAL A 60 -0.31 2.92 2.57
N ALA A 61 0.60 3.43 1.73
CA ALA A 61 0.65 4.84 1.37
C ALA A 61 0.43 4.96 -0.15
N LEU A 62 -0.58 5.75 -0.56
CA LEU A 62 -0.80 6.09 -1.96
C LEU A 62 -0.34 7.52 -2.20
N VAL A 63 0.65 7.67 -3.09
CA VAL A 63 1.27 8.94 -3.46
C VAL A 63 1.04 9.24 -4.94
N PRO A 64 1.17 10.49 -5.41
CA PRO A 64 1.04 10.78 -6.83
C PRO A 64 2.04 9.95 -7.64
N HIS A 65 1.69 9.63 -8.87
CA HIS A 65 2.55 8.78 -9.69
C HIS A 65 3.88 9.52 -9.96
N PRO A 66 5.06 8.85 -9.94
CA PRO A 66 6.35 9.53 -10.08
C PRO A 66 6.52 10.41 -11.32
N ARG A 67 5.77 10.10 -12.39
CA ARG A 67 5.72 10.91 -13.62
C ARG A 67 5.06 12.30 -13.45
N GLU A 68 4.37 12.52 -12.35
CA GLU A 68 3.57 13.71 -12.09
C GLU A 68 4.17 14.55 -10.94
N TRP A 69 5.26 14.10 -10.30
CA TRP A 69 5.80 14.73 -9.09
C TRP A 69 6.22 16.20 -9.26
N ASP A 70 6.68 16.59 -10.44
CA ASP A 70 7.06 17.98 -10.72
C ASP A 70 5.84 18.90 -10.94
N ASP A 71 4.68 18.31 -11.24
CA ASP A 71 3.48 19.00 -11.71
C ASP A 71 2.27 18.86 -10.76
N CYS A 72 2.44 18.19 -9.61
CA CYS A 72 1.35 17.90 -8.69
C CYS A 72 1.70 18.22 -7.22
N GLU A 73 0.66 18.42 -6.41
CA GLU A 73 0.83 18.56 -4.98
C GLU A 73 1.26 17.21 -4.35
N ALA A 74 2.21 17.25 -3.42
CA ALA A 74 2.73 16.08 -2.72
C ALA A 74 1.74 15.54 -1.67
N VAL A 75 0.57 15.09 -2.13
CA VAL A 75 -0.49 14.55 -1.27
C VAL A 75 -0.24 13.07 -1.01
N VAL A 76 0.03 12.70 0.24
CA VAL A 76 0.16 11.30 0.66
C VAL A 76 -1.14 10.91 1.36
N ARG A 77 -1.81 9.85 0.89
CA ARG A 77 -2.92 9.23 1.62
C ARG A 77 -2.41 7.95 2.23
N THR A 78 -2.76 7.69 3.49
CA THR A 78 -2.26 6.52 4.20
C THR A 78 -3.38 5.71 4.82
N TRP A 79 -3.19 4.40 4.89
CA TRP A 79 -4.13 3.44 5.46
C TRP A 79 -3.37 2.46 6.35
N ARG A 80 -4.05 1.98 7.39
CA ARG A 80 -3.58 0.89 8.25
C ARG A 80 -4.60 -0.24 8.22
N LEU A 81 -4.14 -1.48 8.19
CA LEU A 81 -5.01 -2.63 8.37
C LEU A 81 -5.38 -2.74 9.86
N VAL A 82 -6.67 -2.65 10.17
CA VAL A 82 -7.23 -2.78 11.53
C VAL A 82 -8.44 -3.69 11.47
N ASP A 83 -8.45 -4.75 12.28
CA ASP A 83 -9.53 -5.75 12.35
C ASP A 83 -9.93 -6.32 10.97
N GLY A 84 -8.94 -6.50 10.09
CA GLY A 84 -9.14 -7.03 8.75
C GLY A 84 -9.73 -6.04 7.75
N GLU A 85 -9.76 -4.74 8.04
CA GLU A 85 -10.22 -3.68 7.15
C GLU A 85 -9.20 -2.54 7.03
N TRP A 86 -9.20 -1.85 5.89
CA TRP A 86 -8.37 -0.66 5.73
C TRP A 86 -9.01 0.53 6.43
N ARG A 87 -8.28 1.14 7.36
CA ARG A 87 -8.65 2.40 8.01
C ARG A 87 -7.73 3.50 7.54
N GLN A 88 -8.29 4.52 6.89
CA GLN A 88 -7.53 5.70 6.49
C GLN A 88 -6.96 6.37 7.75
N GLN A 89 -5.71 6.79 7.67
CA GLN A 89 -5.03 7.55 8.73
C GLN A 89 -5.02 9.04 8.36
N PRO A 90 -5.02 9.93 9.37
CA PRO A 90 -4.92 11.36 9.15
C PRO A 90 -3.59 11.80 8.54
#